data_AF-A0A4R0NNL5-F1
#
_entry.id   AF-A0A4R0NNL5-F1
#
_cell.length_a   1.000
_cell.length_b   1.000
_cell.length_c   1.000
_cell.angle_alpha   90.00
_cell.angle_beta   90.00
_cell.angle_gamma   90.00
#
_symmetry.space_group_name_H-M   'P 1'
#
loop_
_entity.id
_entity.type
_entity.pdbx_description
1 polymer ?
#
loop_
_entity_poly.entity_id
_entity_poly.type
_entity_poly.pdbx_seq_one_letter_code
_entity_poly.pdbx_strand_id
1 'polypeptide(L)'
;MNLNFTKTLALTLVIGLFYSSNSFAQTTQTAALDRGKNLVKLNFGSFLFKSVNIQYERAIHKKMTVGVGVRLMPKSSIPFSSSFDSADEQIGSLKLSNFAITPEVKWYFGKDVFKGFYVAPFLRLANYSAKLIMNLL
;
A
#
# COMPACT_ATOMS: atom_id res chain seq x y z
N MET A 1 27.62 28.76 -20.03
CA MET A 1 28.28 27.84 -19.09
C MET A 1 28.19 26.44 -19.70
N ASN A 2 29.28 25.88 -20.22
CA ASN A 2 29.28 24.54 -20.83
C ASN A 2 29.32 23.48 -19.72
N LEU A 3 28.17 22.94 -19.33
CA LEU A 3 28.13 21.81 -18.42
C LEU A 3 28.53 20.53 -19.17
N ASN A 4 29.49 19.79 -18.63
CA ASN A 4 29.86 18.46 -19.14
C ASN A 4 28.66 17.53 -19.08
N PHE A 5 28.55 16.62 -20.06
CA PHE A 5 27.42 15.70 -20.22
C PHE A 5 27.00 15.00 -18.92
N THR A 6 27.95 14.58 -18.10
CA THR A 6 27.70 13.93 -16.80
C THR A 6 27.05 14.86 -15.77
N LYS A 7 27.42 16.15 -15.77
CA LYS A 7 26.80 17.17 -14.91
C LYS A 7 25.40 17.52 -15.39
N THR A 8 25.18 17.56 -16.71
CA THR A 8 23.86 17.73 -17.31
C THR A 8 22.95 16.55 -16.97
N LEU A 9 23.45 15.31 -17.04
CA LEU A 9 22.70 14.11 -16.68
C LEU A 9 22.33 14.08 -15.19
N ALA A 10 23.27 14.41 -14.31
CA ALA A 10 23.02 14.52 -12.87
C ALA A 10 21.99 15.62 -12.55
N LEU A 11 22.09 16.77 -13.22
CA LEU A 11 21.15 17.87 -13.06
C LEU A 11 19.73 17.48 -13.52
N THR A 12 19.59 16.78 -14.64
CA THR A 12 18.29 16.27 -15.12
C THR A 12 17.68 15.25 -14.17
N LEU A 13 18.50 14.37 -13.57
CA LEU A 13 18.02 13.38 -12.58
C LEU A 13 17.50 14.06 -11.30
N VAL A 14 18.21 15.09 -10.83
CA VAL A 14 17.82 15.88 -9.65
C VAL A 14 16.53 16.67 -9.93
N ILE A 15 16.41 17.31 -11.09
CA ILE A 15 15.18 18.03 -11.47
C ILE A 15 14.01 17.04 -11.67
N GLY A 16 14.28 15.85 -12.20
CA GLY A 16 13.34 14.72 -12.30
C GLY A 16 12.65 14.35 -10.97
N LEU A 17 13.41 14.37 -9.87
CA LEU A 17 12.92 14.07 -8.53
C LEU A 17 12.02 15.18 -7.95
N PHE A 18 12.08 16.40 -8.49
CA PHE A 18 11.23 17.53 -8.08
C PHE A 18 9.96 17.70 -8.92
N TYR A 19 9.77 16.93 -10.00
CA TYR A 19 8.47 16.86 -10.67
C TYR A 19 7.52 16.01 -9.80
N SER A 20 6.95 16.66 -8.79
CA SER A 20 5.80 16.14 -8.06
C SER A 20 4.71 15.84 -9.08
N SER A 21 4.49 14.56 -9.35
CA SER A 21 3.33 14.09 -10.08
C SER A 21 2.10 14.61 -9.35
N ASN A 22 1.38 15.54 -10.00
CA ASN A 22 0.02 15.87 -9.59
C ASN A 22 -0.83 14.62 -9.89
N SER A 23 -0.85 13.68 -8.94
CA SER A 23 -1.82 12.60 -8.97
C SER A 23 -3.20 13.23 -8.78
N PHE A 24 -3.92 13.42 -9.88
CA PHE A 24 -5.35 13.60 -9.83
C PHE A 24 -5.94 12.33 -9.22
N ALA A 25 -6.21 12.37 -7.91
CA ALA A 25 -7.05 11.38 -7.28
C ALA A 25 -8.41 11.46 -7.99
N GLN A 26 -8.74 10.45 -8.79
CA GLN A 26 -10.06 10.33 -9.41
C GLN A 26 -11.09 10.30 -8.28
N THR A 27 -11.76 11.42 -8.06
CA THR A 27 -12.99 11.45 -7.28
C THR A 27 -14.08 10.92 -8.21
N THR A 28 -14.24 9.60 -8.26
CA THR A 28 -15.52 9.04 -8.70
C THR A 28 -16.53 9.46 -7.64
N GLN A 29 -17.24 10.53 -7.92
CA GLN A 29 -18.41 10.94 -7.15
C GLN A 29 -19.50 9.90 -7.43
N THR A 30 -19.46 8.77 -6.71
CA THR A 30 -20.63 7.92 -6.59
C THR A 30 -21.71 8.77 -5.95
N ALA A 31 -22.78 8.97 -6.70
CA ALA A 31 -23.91 9.79 -6.36
C ALA A 31 -24.41 9.48 -4.93
N ALA A 32 -24.57 10.55 -4.15
CA ALA A 32 -25.47 10.69 -3.02
C ALA A 32 -25.86 9.40 -2.26
N LEU A 33 -24.97 8.92 -1.40
CA LEU A 33 -25.38 8.15 -0.22
C LEU A 33 -24.75 8.76 1.03
N ASP A 34 -25.56 9.63 1.63
CA ASP A 34 -25.43 10.20 2.97
C ASP A 34 -24.25 11.17 3.17
N ARG A 35 -24.39 12.10 4.12
CA ARG A 35 -23.36 13.09 4.47
C ARG A 35 -22.13 12.35 5.04
N GLY A 36 -21.26 11.90 4.13
CA GLY A 36 -20.27 10.85 4.27
C GLY A 36 -19.54 10.79 5.60
N LYS A 37 -20.04 9.95 6.51
CA LYS A 37 -19.31 9.58 7.73
C LYS A 37 -18.48 8.33 7.56
N ASN A 38 -18.62 7.57 6.48
CA ASN A 38 -17.99 6.26 6.30
C ASN A 38 -17.35 6.16 4.92
N LEU A 39 -16.19 5.51 4.84
CA LEU A 39 -15.40 5.34 3.63
C LEU A 39 -14.76 3.94 3.63
N VAL A 40 -15.03 3.16 2.60
CA VAL A 40 -14.39 1.84 2.38
C VAL A 40 -13.45 1.97 1.19
N LYS A 41 -12.22 1.48 1.35
CA LYS A 41 -11.16 1.50 0.34
C LYS A 41 -10.70 0.07 0.06
N LEU A 42 -10.55 -0.22 -1.22
CA LEU A 42 -10.02 -1.47 -1.73
C LEU A 42 -8.77 -1.17 -2.56
N ASN A 43 -7.68 -1.90 -2.33
CA ASN A 43 -6.46 -1.73 -3.11
C ASN A 43 -6.39 -2.79 -4.21
N PHE A 44 -6.77 -2.45 -5.44
CA PHE A 44 -6.74 -3.41 -6.55
C PHE A 44 -5.31 -3.83 -6.95
N GLY A 45 -4.32 -2.95 -6.80
CA GLY A 45 -2.92 -3.30 -7.08
C GLY A 45 -2.38 -4.44 -6.21
N SER A 46 -3.01 -4.71 -5.06
CA SER A 46 -2.57 -5.78 -4.19
C SER A 46 -2.94 -7.18 -4.69
N PHE A 47 -3.89 -7.29 -5.62
CA PHE A 47 -4.23 -8.55 -6.29
C PHE A 47 -3.07 -9.11 -7.12
N LEU A 48 -2.22 -8.24 -7.70
CA LEU A 48 -1.00 -8.66 -8.40
C LEU A 48 -0.05 -9.44 -7.47
N PHE A 49 -0.02 -9.05 -6.20
CA PHE A 49 0.77 -9.69 -5.15
C PHE A 49 -0.03 -10.73 -4.37
N LYS A 50 -1.16 -11.22 -4.92
CA LYS A 50 -2.07 -12.19 -4.29
C LYS A 50 -2.48 -11.81 -2.86
N SER A 51 -2.58 -10.51 -2.58
CA SER A 51 -3.00 -10.00 -1.28
C SER A 51 -4.26 -9.16 -1.41
N VAL A 52 -5.17 -9.31 -0.45
CA VAL A 52 -6.41 -8.53 -0.37
C VAL A 52 -6.24 -7.52 0.74
N ASN A 53 -6.45 -6.24 0.43
CA ASN A 53 -6.33 -5.14 1.38
C ASN A 53 -7.60 -4.31 1.38
N ILE A 54 -8.32 -4.37 2.49
CA ILE A 54 -9.54 -3.63 2.73
C ILE A 54 -9.27 -2.64 3.84
N GLN A 55 -9.68 -1.39 3.67
CA GLN A 55 -9.60 -0.38 4.72
C GLN A 55 -10.95 0.28 4.89
N TYR A 56 -11.42 0.33 6.11
CA TYR A 56 -12.62 1.06 6.49
C TYR A 56 -12.22 2.27 7.32
N GLU A 57 -12.84 3.41 7.06
CA GLU A 57 -12.57 4.68 7.71
C GLU A 57 -13.90 5.38 8.01
N ARG A 58 -14.03 5.95 9.20
CA ARG A 58 -15.22 6.64 9.68
C ARG A 58 -14.86 8.01 10.23
N ALA A 59 -15.53 9.05 9.76
CA ALA A 59 -15.46 10.39 10.31
C ALA A 59 -16.13 10.43 11.69
N ILE A 60 -15.38 10.84 12.70
CA ILE A 60 -15.89 11.10 14.05
C ILE A 60 -16.14 12.60 14.24
N HIS A 61 -15.30 13.46 13.68
CA HIS A 61 -15.45 14.92 13.72
C HIS A 61 -15.18 15.54 12.34
N LYS A 62 -15.46 16.84 12.18
CA LYS A 62 -15.23 17.61 10.94
C LYS A 62 -13.80 17.56 10.39
N LYS A 63 -12.83 17.16 11.22
CA LYS A 63 -11.41 17.04 10.85
C LYS A 63 -10.76 15.76 11.39
N MET A 64 -11.55 14.81 11.88
CA MET A 64 -10.99 13.57 12.44
C MET A 64 -11.73 12.35 11.94
N THR A 65 -10.96 11.32 11.59
CA THR A 65 -11.47 10.01 11.23
C THR A 65 -10.75 8.93 12.02
N VAL A 66 -11.43 7.80 12.22
CA VAL A 66 -10.83 6.56 12.72
C VAL A 66 -11.00 5.51 11.65
N GLY A 67 -10.04 4.61 11.53
CA GLY A 67 -10.10 3.56 10.53
C GLY A 67 -9.48 2.27 11.02
N VAL A 68 -9.80 1.21 10.30
CA VAL A 68 -9.18 -0.09 10.44
C VAL A 68 -8.88 -0.65 9.06
N GLY A 69 -7.62 -0.97 8.83
CA GLY A 69 -7.16 -1.74 7.67
C GLY A 69 -7.06 -3.22 8.02
N VAL A 70 -7.50 -4.08 7.11
CA VAL A 70 -7.28 -5.53 7.17
C VAL A 70 -6.57 -5.96 5.89
N ARG A 71 -5.46 -6.68 6.06
CA ARG A 71 -4.69 -7.31 5.00
C ARG A 71 -4.75 -8.82 5.17
N LEU A 72 -5.13 -9.51 4.11
CA LEU A 72 -5.14 -10.97 4.02
C LEU A 72 -4.28 -11.38 2.83
N MET A 73 -3.23 -12.15 3.09
CA MET A 73 -2.42 -12.79 2.06
C MET A 73 -2.47 -14.31 2.30
N PRO A 74 -3.28 -15.04 1.51
CA PRO A 74 -3.33 -16.50 1.61
C PRO A 74 -1.97 -17.11 1.25
N LYS A 75 -1.75 -18.35 1.69
CA LYS A 75 -0.51 -19.10 1.41
C LYS A 75 -0.28 -19.17 -0.10
N SER A 76 0.63 -18.37 -0.63
CA SER A 76 1.00 -18.40 -2.04
C SER A 76 2.50 -18.63 -2.20
N SER A 77 2.87 -19.29 -3.29
CA SER A 77 4.24 -19.26 -3.79
C SER A 77 4.64 -17.81 -4.10
N ILE A 78 5.90 -17.49 -3.84
CA ILE A 78 6.44 -16.16 -4.12
C ILE A 78 6.38 -15.94 -5.64
N PRO A 79 5.80 -14.83 -6.13
CA PRO A 79 5.91 -14.49 -7.54
C PRO A 79 7.39 -14.40 -7.91
N PHE A 80 7.80 -14.95 -9.05
CA PHE A 80 9.20 -15.09 -9.51
C PHE A 80 10.03 -16.25 -8.92
N SER A 81 9.43 -17.22 -8.23
CA SER A 81 10.17 -18.43 -7.81
C SER A 81 10.79 -19.19 -9.00
N SER A 82 10.18 -19.10 -10.19
CA SER A 82 10.67 -19.74 -11.43
C SER A 82 11.77 -18.95 -12.15
N SER A 83 12.17 -17.77 -11.67
CA SER A 83 13.29 -17.00 -12.25
C SER A 83 14.62 -17.29 -11.55
N PHE A 84 14.58 -18.02 -10.44
CA PHE A 84 15.74 -18.44 -9.67
C PHE A 84 16.05 -19.93 -9.94
N ASP A 85 16.21 -20.31 -11.20
CA ASP A 85 16.53 -21.70 -11.61
C ASP A 85 17.86 -22.24 -11.03
N SER A 86 18.67 -21.38 -10.39
CA SER A 86 19.99 -21.70 -9.83
C SER A 86 20.07 -21.63 -8.29
N ALA A 87 18.98 -21.27 -7.61
CA ALA A 87 18.93 -21.24 -6.14
C ALA A 87 17.90 -22.28 -5.67
N ASP A 88 18.40 -23.50 -5.46
CA ASP A 88 17.81 -24.63 -4.72
C ASP A 88 16.28 -24.79 -4.75
N GLU A 89 15.80 -25.99 -5.13
CA GLU A 89 14.39 -26.44 -5.08
C GLU A 89 13.64 -26.09 -3.77
N GLN A 90 14.37 -25.79 -2.69
CA GLN A 90 13.88 -25.29 -1.41
C GLN A 90 13.15 -23.93 -1.49
N ILE A 91 13.50 -23.03 -2.42
CA ILE A 91 12.84 -21.71 -2.54
C ILE A 91 11.46 -21.84 -3.21
N GLY A 92 11.30 -22.80 -4.12
CA GLY A 92 10.03 -23.08 -4.80
C GLY A 92 8.92 -23.58 -3.86
N SER A 93 9.28 -24.16 -2.71
CA SER A 93 8.34 -24.75 -1.75
C SER A 93 7.94 -23.83 -0.59
N LEU A 94 8.51 -22.62 -0.52
CA LEU A 94 8.24 -21.65 0.52
C LEU A 94 6.86 -21.01 0.34
N LYS A 95 5.91 -21.40 1.21
CA LYS A 95 4.58 -20.78 1.26
C LYS A 95 4.55 -19.71 2.34
N LEU A 96 4.46 -18.45 1.92
CA LEU A 96 4.29 -17.32 2.81
C LEU A 96 2.81 -16.93 2.91
N SER A 97 2.33 -16.70 4.12
CA SER A 97 1.03 -16.13 4.41
C SER A 97 1.18 -14.99 5.40
N ASN A 98 0.31 -13.99 5.29
CA ASN A 98 0.31 -12.83 6.16
C ASN A 98 -1.12 -12.40 6.47
N PHE A 99 -1.37 -12.14 7.74
CA PHE A 99 -2.58 -11.47 8.19
C PHE A 99 -2.20 -10.23 8.98
N ALA A 100 -2.72 -9.07 8.61
CA ALA A 100 -2.48 -7.85 9.37
C ALA A 100 -3.75 -7.06 9.62
N ILE A 101 -3.84 -6.49 10.82
CA ILE A 101 -4.84 -5.51 11.21
C ILE A 101 -4.12 -4.21 11.52
N THR A 102 -4.65 -3.10 11.02
CA THR A 102 -4.06 -1.76 11.16
C THR A 102 -5.11 -0.76 11.65
N PRO A 103 -5.35 -0.64 12.96
CA PRO A 103 -6.10 0.50 13.48
C PRO A 103 -5.34 1.81 13.23
N GLU A 104 -6.06 2.84 12.82
CA GLU A 104 -5.52 4.16 12.52
C GLU A 104 -6.47 5.27 12.96
N VAL A 105 -5.91 6.43 13.29
CA VAL A 105 -6.67 7.65 13.54
C VAL A 105 -6.07 8.75 12.68
N LYS A 106 -6.89 9.53 11.98
CA LYS A 106 -6.41 10.62 11.11
C LYS A 106 -6.94 11.96 11.58
N TRP A 107 -6.06 12.95 11.59
CA TRP A 107 -6.39 14.35 11.82
C TRP A 107 -6.08 15.14 10.55
N TYR A 108 -7.12 15.74 9.97
CA TYR A 108 -7.04 16.55 8.77
C TYR A 108 -6.76 18.01 9.15
N PHE A 109 -5.75 18.60 8.55
CA PHE A 109 -5.47 20.04 8.68
C PHE A 109 -6.24 20.89 7.67
N GLY A 110 -6.85 20.23 6.67
CA GLY A 110 -7.72 20.84 5.67
C GLY A 110 -9.05 21.38 6.22
N LYS A 111 -9.92 21.81 5.30
CA LYS A 111 -11.25 22.34 5.63
C LYS A 111 -12.25 21.25 6.07
N ASP A 112 -12.02 20.00 5.68
CA ASP A 112 -12.97 18.89 5.86
C ASP A 112 -12.24 17.54 6.00
N VAL A 113 -12.94 16.50 6.47
CA VAL A 113 -12.45 15.12 6.48
C VAL A 113 -12.32 14.56 5.08
N PHE A 114 -11.45 13.56 4.93
CA PHE A 114 -11.14 12.91 3.65
C PHE A 114 -10.51 13.84 2.59
N LYS A 115 -10.17 15.10 2.94
CA LYS A 115 -9.62 16.08 2.01
C LYS A 115 -8.42 16.83 2.61
N GLY A 116 -7.37 16.97 1.81
CA GLY A 116 -6.17 17.73 2.16
C GLY A 116 -5.17 16.95 3.04
N PHE A 117 -4.18 17.67 3.55
CA PHE A 117 -3.11 17.11 4.38
C PHE A 117 -3.65 16.60 5.72
N TYR A 118 -3.11 15.47 6.17
CA TYR A 118 -3.48 14.86 7.44
C TYR A 118 -2.27 14.20 8.10
N VAL A 119 -2.32 14.06 9.42
CA VAL A 119 -1.45 13.14 10.17
C VAL A 119 -2.24 11.93 10.60
N ALA A 120 -1.62 10.75 10.51
CA ALA A 120 -2.28 9.50 10.81
C ALA A 120 -1.36 8.57 11.63
N PRO A 121 -1.33 8.66 12.96
CA PRO A 121 -0.77 7.59 13.76
C PRO A 121 -1.59 6.31 13.56
N PHE A 122 -0.86 5.21 13.43
CA PHE A 122 -1.43 3.89 13.23
C PHE A 122 -0.60 2.86 14.00
N LEU A 123 -1.25 1.76 14.35
CA LEU A 123 -0.58 0.56 14.81
C LEU A 123 -0.81 -0.52 13.77
N ARG A 124 0.21 -1.31 13.45
CA ARG A 124 0.09 -2.44 12.54
C ARG A 124 0.47 -3.72 13.26
N LEU A 125 -0.52 -4.56 13.50
CA LEU A 125 -0.34 -5.90 14.07
C LEU A 125 -0.36 -6.89 12.91
N ALA A 126 0.78 -7.51 12.62
CA ALA A 126 0.94 -8.42 11.49
C ALA A 126 1.47 -9.77 11.96
N ASN A 127 0.78 -10.84 11.55
CA ASN A 127 1.16 -12.21 11.78
C ASN A 127 1.65 -12.82 10.48
N TYR A 128 2.90 -13.25 10.47
CA TYR A 128 3.54 -13.89 9.34
C TYR A 128 3.65 -15.39 9.60
N SER A 129 3.25 -16.19 8.62
CA SER A 129 3.43 -17.64 8.65
C SER A 129 4.21 -18.06 7.42
N ALA A 130 5.42 -18.57 7.63
CA ALA A 130 6.21 -19.21 6.60
C ALA A 130 6.13 -20.73 6.81
N LYS A 131 5.70 -21.47 5.79
CA LYS A 131 5.80 -22.93 5.78
C LYS A 131 6.80 -23.33 4.71
N LEU A 132 7.91 -23.94 5.13
CA LEU A 132 8.81 -24.65 4.24
C LEU A 132 8.27 -26.07 4.09
N ILE A 133 8.03 -26.50 2.85
CA ILE A 133 7.72 -27.90 2.57
C ILE A 133 9.03 -28.56 2.19
N MET A 134 9.60 -29.31 3.13
CA MET A 134 10.70 -30.24 2.84
C MET A 134 10.07 -31.51 2.27
N ASN A 135 10.33 -31.81 0.99
CA ASN A 135 10.14 -33.17 0.51
C ASN A 135 11.29 -34.00 1.10
N LEU A 136 10.98 -34.84 2.09
CA LEU A 136 11.85 -35.95 2.46
C LEU A 136 11.43 -37.16 1.61
N LEU A 137 12.30 -37.50 0.65
CA LEU A 137 12.39 -38.71 -0.19
C LEU A 137 11.07 -39.33 -0.69
#